data_AF-A0A2V5KLF6-F1
#
_entry.id   AF-A0A2V5KLF6-F1
#
_cell.length_a   1.000
_cell.length_b   1.000
_cell.length_c   1.000
_cell.angle_alpha   90.00
_cell.angle_beta   90.00
_cell.angle_gamma   90.00
#
_symmetry.space_group_name_H-M   'P 1'
#
loop_
_entity.id
_entity.type
_entity.pdbx_description
1 polymer ?
#
loop_
_entity_poly.entity_id
_entity_poly.type
_entity_poly.pdbx_seq_one_letter_code
_entity_poly.pdbx_strand_id
1 'polypeptide(L)'
;MCLRVVFGGMAIESASELRKSLEFFERALDKDPQFSRAWTGIAKVWLWLADAYVPPLEAYPKVRDAAIRALQLNDGEAEAHVYLAETKRILDWDLDGAEVEFNRAVEIEPNSTPSNYFIAALHAARGERDKALTHLRRADRIDPASLWVSNFACELYRYFGLYDEAIAAGERALQLDPTFAHWGEPALAALYREMGRFDDAIALYKKAQDFTERPGFGLAITYARMNRSKEALETLNTAVAGWGYRPGDGAAHVHVLLGAHDDAIRDLELACEQRSSSLHSVGIAPEFVQLRSDKRFRSILQKIGLEPQKVFAATAP
;
A
#
# COMPACT_ATOMS: atom_id res chain seq x y z
N MET A 1 25.41 10.55 13.96
CA MET A 1 24.84 9.21 14.24
C MET A 1 23.34 9.13 13.88
N CYS A 2 22.84 9.91 12.90
CA CYS A 2 21.41 10.19 12.70
C CYS A 2 20.83 9.87 11.30
N LEU A 3 21.52 9.10 10.45
CA LEU A 3 21.12 8.94 9.03
C LEU A 3 21.04 7.48 8.55
N ARG A 4 21.05 6.51 9.47
CA ARG A 4 20.96 5.07 9.15
C ARG A 4 19.60 4.44 9.46
N VAL A 5 18.68 5.19 10.05
CA VAL A 5 17.42 4.65 10.61
C VAL A 5 16.31 4.51 9.56
N VAL A 6 16.45 5.16 8.41
CA VAL A 6 15.31 5.33 7.51
C VAL A 6 15.14 4.16 6.52
N PHE A 7 16.16 3.33 6.27
CA PHE A 7 16.02 2.10 5.46
C PHE A 7 16.82 0.89 5.98
N GLY A 8 17.54 1.02 7.09
CA GLY A 8 18.36 -0.06 7.64
C GLY A 8 17.67 -0.81 8.78
N GLY A 9 16.74 -1.70 8.45
CA GLY A 9 16.41 -2.88 9.28
C GLY A 9 15.96 -2.65 10.73
N MET A 10 15.20 -1.61 11.04
CA MET A 10 14.44 -1.55 12.30
C MET A 10 12.99 -1.18 12.02
N ALA A 11 12.09 -2.06 12.46
CA ALA A 11 10.65 -1.89 12.52
C ALA A 11 10.27 -0.68 13.36
N ILE A 12 10.14 0.50 12.76
CA ILE A 12 9.67 1.73 13.39
C ILE A 12 8.96 2.48 12.23
N GLU A 13 7.73 2.98 12.34
CA GLU A 13 7.47 4.23 13.04
C GLU A 13 5.96 4.38 13.34
N SER A 14 5.63 4.52 14.63
CA SER A 14 4.32 5.05 15.02
C SER A 14 4.15 6.49 14.48
N ALA A 15 2.92 6.98 14.38
CA ALA A 15 2.66 8.37 13.99
C ALA A 15 3.49 9.40 14.77
N SER A 16 3.81 9.12 16.04
CA SER A 16 4.66 9.98 16.88
C SER A 16 6.11 10.00 16.39
N GLU A 17 6.68 8.85 16.03
CA GLU A 17 8.05 8.76 15.53
C GLU A 17 8.18 9.38 14.13
N LEU A 18 7.20 9.17 13.25
CA LEU A 18 7.12 9.86 11.94
C LEU A 18 7.12 11.38 12.13
N ARG A 19 6.32 11.90 13.07
CA ARG A 19 6.27 13.35 13.34
C ARG A 19 7.59 13.90 13.92
N LYS A 20 8.26 13.15 14.80
CA LYS A 20 9.60 13.53 15.27
C LYS A 20 10.63 13.54 14.13
N SER A 21 10.55 12.57 13.21
CA SER A 21 11.37 12.53 12.01
C SER A 21 11.18 13.79 11.16
N LEU A 22 9.93 14.23 10.97
CA LEU A 22 9.60 15.47 10.29
C LEU A 22 10.29 16.69 10.92
N GLU A 23 10.21 16.82 12.25
CA GLU A 23 10.87 17.92 12.99
C GLU A 23 12.40 17.93 12.78
N PHE A 24 13.04 16.76 12.68
CA PHE A 24 14.48 16.70 12.41
C PHE A 24 14.84 17.18 11.01
N PHE A 25 14.04 16.86 9.99
CA PHE A 25 14.26 17.36 8.64
C PHE A 25 14.00 18.86 8.53
N GLU A 26 12.93 19.37 9.16
CA GLU A 26 12.63 20.80 9.22
C GLU A 26 13.79 21.59 9.87
N ARG A 27 14.31 21.10 11.00
CA ARG A 27 15.49 21.70 11.65
C ARG A 27 16.77 21.62 10.82
N ALA A 28 16.89 20.63 9.93
CA ALA A 28 18.00 20.56 8.99
C ALA A 28 17.87 21.67 7.94
N LEU A 29 16.65 21.91 7.45
CA LEU A 29 16.36 22.98 6.48
C LEU A 29 16.48 24.38 7.07
N ASP A 30 16.20 24.57 8.37
CA ASP A 30 16.47 25.84 9.06
C ASP A 30 17.95 26.22 9.04
N LYS A 31 18.84 25.22 9.00
CA LYS A 31 20.30 25.42 8.93
C LYS A 31 20.82 25.48 7.51
N ASP A 32 20.26 24.67 6.62
CA ASP A 32 20.62 24.60 5.22
C ASP A 32 19.36 24.40 4.35
N PRO A 33 18.75 25.49 3.85
CA PRO A 33 17.57 25.41 2.98
C PRO A 33 17.83 24.69 1.65
N GLN A 34 19.10 24.52 1.25
CA GLN A 34 19.50 23.85 0.01
C GLN A 34 19.76 22.35 0.23
N PHE A 35 19.53 21.82 1.44
CA PHE A 35 19.73 20.41 1.73
C PHE A 35 18.60 19.54 1.13
N SER A 36 18.76 19.18 -0.14
CA SER A 36 17.82 18.39 -0.94
C SER A 36 17.34 17.11 -0.24
N ARG A 37 18.25 16.36 0.40
CA ARG A 37 17.90 15.11 1.10
C ARG A 37 16.96 15.31 2.29
N ALA A 38 16.94 16.48 2.92
CA ALA A 38 15.95 16.77 3.96
C ALA A 38 14.54 16.92 3.35
N TRP A 39 14.42 17.55 2.18
CA TRP A 39 13.15 17.59 1.45
C TRP A 39 12.69 16.19 1.02
N THR A 40 13.60 15.33 0.55
CA THR A 40 13.29 13.92 0.25
C THR A 40 12.82 13.16 1.50
N GLY A 41 13.46 13.42 2.65
CA GLY A 41 13.03 12.89 3.95
C GLY A 41 11.63 13.36 4.38
N ILE A 42 11.31 14.63 4.18
CA ILE A 42 9.96 15.20 4.42
C ILE A 42 8.93 14.50 3.52
N ALA A 43 9.22 14.35 2.23
CA ALA A 43 8.34 13.66 1.29
C ALA A 43 8.07 12.22 1.74
N LYS A 44 9.13 11.50 2.14
CA LYS A 44 9.01 10.15 2.70
C LYS A 44 8.09 10.12 3.92
N VAL A 45 8.33 10.97 4.92
CA VAL A 45 7.56 10.96 6.16
C VAL A 45 6.07 11.22 5.89
N TRP A 46 5.76 12.20 5.03
CA TRP A 46 4.36 12.46 4.66
C TRP A 46 3.73 11.30 3.88
N LEU A 47 4.50 10.56 3.08
CA LEU A 47 4.01 9.36 2.39
C LEU A 47 3.58 8.28 3.39
N TRP A 48 4.39 8.01 4.41
CA TRP A 48 4.07 7.00 5.43
C TRP A 48 2.99 7.45 6.43
N LEU A 49 2.80 8.77 6.59
CA LEU A 49 1.65 9.31 7.32
C LEU A 49 0.35 9.20 6.51
N ALA A 50 0.44 9.27 5.18
CA ALA A 50 -0.72 9.18 4.30
C ALA A 50 -1.40 7.82 4.43
N ASP A 51 -2.73 7.83 4.33
CA ASP A 51 -3.61 6.66 4.43
C ASP A 51 -3.60 5.90 5.77
N ALA A 52 -2.58 6.01 6.61
CA ALA A 52 -2.53 5.35 7.91
C ALA A 52 -2.92 6.29 9.06
N TYR A 53 -2.48 7.55 8.98
CA TYR A 53 -2.60 8.52 10.07
C TYR A 53 -3.13 9.89 9.64
N VAL A 54 -3.00 10.21 8.36
CA VAL A 54 -3.41 11.50 7.77
C VAL A 54 -4.19 11.22 6.48
N PRO A 55 -5.35 11.88 6.25
CA PRO A 55 -6.11 11.71 5.02
C PRO A 55 -5.25 12.00 3.76
N PRO A 56 -5.44 11.25 2.67
CA PRO A 56 -4.60 11.38 1.47
C PRO A 56 -4.57 12.80 0.89
N LEU A 57 -5.73 13.44 0.80
CA LEU A 57 -5.85 14.82 0.29
C LEU A 57 -5.15 15.86 1.17
N GLU A 58 -4.78 15.53 2.40
CA GLU A 58 -3.96 16.39 3.25
C GLU A 58 -2.46 16.03 3.18
N ALA A 59 -2.13 14.73 3.10
CA ALA A 59 -0.76 14.24 3.13
C ALA A 59 -0.04 14.34 1.78
N TYR A 60 -0.63 13.81 0.70
CA TYR A 60 0.04 13.73 -0.61
C TYR A 60 0.40 15.09 -1.24
N PRO A 61 -0.35 16.19 -1.04
CA PRO A 61 0.12 17.51 -1.47
C PRO A 61 1.46 17.89 -0.82
N LYS A 62 1.67 17.55 0.46
CA LYS A 62 2.94 17.79 1.16
C LYS A 62 4.06 16.87 0.66
N VAL A 63 3.73 15.62 0.31
CA VAL A 63 4.66 14.72 -0.39
C VAL A 63 5.12 15.36 -1.71
N ARG A 64 4.17 15.85 -2.52
CA ARG A 64 4.46 16.45 -3.83
C ARG A 64 5.32 17.69 -3.71
N ASP A 65 4.96 18.61 -2.81
CA ASP A 65 5.69 19.86 -2.63
C ASP A 65 7.14 19.58 -2.20
N ALA A 66 7.34 18.68 -1.24
CA ALA A 66 8.67 18.31 -0.77
C ALA A 66 9.49 17.57 -1.85
N ALA A 67 8.88 16.64 -2.59
CA ALA A 67 9.56 15.94 -3.69
C ALA A 67 9.99 16.91 -4.80
N ILE A 68 9.12 17.85 -5.19
CA ILE A 68 9.45 18.89 -6.18
C ILE A 68 10.61 19.77 -5.68
N ARG A 69 10.61 20.17 -4.40
CA ARG A 69 11.73 20.96 -3.84
C ARG A 69 13.03 20.17 -3.82
N ALA A 70 12.99 18.89 -3.47
CA ALA A 70 14.16 18.02 -3.54
C ALA A 70 14.74 17.97 -4.95
N LEU A 71 13.91 17.73 -5.97
CA LEU A 71 14.33 17.62 -7.36
C LEU A 71 14.79 18.96 -7.98
N GLN A 72 14.22 20.09 -7.55
CA GLN A 72 14.72 21.42 -7.94
C GLN A 72 16.15 21.68 -7.45
N LEU A 73 16.51 21.14 -6.29
CA LEU A 73 17.85 21.27 -5.71
C LEU A 73 18.80 20.20 -6.26
N ASN A 74 18.29 18.98 -6.50
CA ASN A 74 19.05 17.85 -6.99
C ASN A 74 18.15 16.84 -7.73
N ASP A 75 18.12 16.90 -9.06
CA ASP A 75 17.43 15.93 -9.94
C ASP A 75 18.08 14.53 -9.94
N GLY A 76 19.23 14.37 -9.26
CA GLY A 76 19.91 13.08 -9.10
C GLY A 76 19.42 12.26 -7.92
N GLU A 77 18.34 12.64 -7.22
CA GLU A 77 17.81 11.88 -6.07
C GLU A 77 16.73 10.90 -6.50
N ALA A 78 17.10 9.62 -6.62
CA ALA A 78 16.19 8.55 -7.02
C ALA A 78 14.91 8.50 -6.16
N GLU A 79 15.04 8.57 -4.83
CA GLU A 79 13.87 8.54 -3.93
C GLU A 79 12.92 9.73 -4.13
N ALA A 80 13.43 10.92 -4.47
CA ALA A 80 12.56 12.06 -4.72
C ALA A 80 11.68 11.84 -5.96
N HIS A 81 12.22 11.21 -7.01
CA HIS A 81 11.42 10.76 -8.16
C HIS A 81 10.38 9.70 -7.76
N VAL A 82 10.71 8.74 -6.89
CA VAL A 82 9.74 7.76 -6.35
C VAL A 82 8.55 8.46 -5.68
N TYR A 83 8.80 9.45 -4.83
CA TYR A 83 7.74 10.15 -4.11
C TYR A 83 6.92 11.06 -5.03
N LEU A 84 7.55 11.70 -6.03
CA LEU A 84 6.82 12.44 -7.05
C LEU A 84 5.92 11.51 -7.89
N ALA A 85 6.42 10.33 -8.26
CA ALA A 85 5.67 9.31 -8.99
C ALA A 85 4.41 8.85 -8.23
N GLU A 86 4.54 8.58 -6.92
CA GLU A 86 3.40 8.23 -6.08
C GLU A 86 2.34 9.34 -6.05
N THR A 87 2.75 10.61 -6.00
CA THR A 87 1.80 11.73 -6.02
C THR A 87 1.06 11.84 -7.35
N LYS A 88 1.76 11.63 -8.48
CA LYS A 88 1.13 11.55 -9.81
C LYS A 88 0.13 10.40 -9.90
N ARG A 89 0.52 9.22 -9.41
CA ARG A 89 -0.33 8.03 -9.35
C ARG A 89 -1.60 8.28 -8.53
N ILE A 90 -1.49 8.91 -7.37
CA ILE A 90 -2.56 8.96 -6.38
C ILE A 90 -3.43 10.21 -6.52
N LEU A 91 -2.83 11.40 -6.61
CA LEU A 91 -3.55 12.66 -6.69
C LEU A 91 -4.04 12.97 -8.11
N ASP A 92 -3.21 12.67 -9.10
CA ASP A 92 -3.45 13.10 -10.48
C ASP A 92 -4.05 11.96 -11.33
N TRP A 93 -3.96 10.71 -10.86
CA TRP A 93 -4.24 9.49 -11.65
C TRP A 93 -3.45 9.45 -12.97
N ASP A 94 -2.30 10.11 -13.00
CA ASP A 94 -1.35 10.16 -14.11
C ASP A 94 -0.40 8.96 -14.03
N LEU A 95 -0.87 7.78 -14.45
CA LEU A 95 -0.09 6.54 -14.36
C LEU A 95 1.10 6.52 -15.32
N ASP A 96 0.96 7.14 -16.49
CA ASP A 96 2.05 7.21 -17.47
C ASP A 96 3.14 8.18 -16.97
N GLY A 97 2.77 9.33 -16.41
CA GLY A 97 3.73 10.22 -15.76
C GLY A 97 4.37 9.62 -14.51
N ALA A 98 3.61 8.83 -13.73
CA ALA A 98 4.19 8.07 -12.62
C ALA A 98 5.23 7.05 -13.10
N GLU A 99 4.97 6.34 -14.20
CA GLU A 99 5.93 5.39 -14.80
C GLU A 99 7.22 6.09 -15.24
N VAL A 100 7.13 7.29 -15.83
CA VAL A 100 8.30 8.09 -16.19
C VAL A 100 9.19 8.39 -14.99
N GLU A 101 8.60 8.87 -13.89
CA GLU A 101 9.34 9.21 -12.67
C GLU A 101 9.92 7.95 -11.98
N PHE A 102 9.16 6.85 -11.92
CA PHE A 102 9.70 5.59 -11.38
C PHE A 102 10.85 5.04 -12.21
N ASN A 103 10.75 5.08 -13.55
CA ASN A 103 11.84 4.68 -14.43
C ASN A 103 13.08 5.54 -14.19
N ARG A 104 12.91 6.86 -14.04
CA ARG A 104 14.00 7.77 -13.69
C ARG A 104 14.66 7.41 -12.36
N ALA A 105 13.87 7.05 -11.34
CA ALA A 105 14.39 6.59 -10.06
C ALA A 105 15.22 5.29 -10.19
N VAL A 106 14.75 4.33 -11.01
CA VAL A 106 15.46 3.08 -11.29
C VAL A 106 16.72 3.31 -12.14
N GLU A 107 16.72 4.28 -13.06
CA GLU A 107 17.89 4.65 -13.84
C GLU A 107 19.00 5.27 -12.96
N ILE A 108 18.62 6.17 -12.05
CA ILE A 108 19.55 6.83 -11.12
C ILE A 108 20.12 5.81 -10.12
N GLU A 109 19.25 5.03 -9.48
CA GLU A 109 19.66 4.04 -8.50
C GLU A 109 19.02 2.66 -8.76
N PRO A 110 19.62 1.85 -9.66
CA PRO A 110 19.06 0.57 -10.05
C PRO A 110 18.89 -0.42 -8.90
N ASN A 111 19.71 -0.29 -7.85
CA ASN A 111 19.71 -1.15 -6.66
C ASN A 111 19.03 -0.50 -5.45
N SER A 112 18.10 0.43 -5.68
CA SER A 112 17.26 1.01 -4.64
C SER A 112 16.04 0.12 -4.37
N THR A 113 15.82 -0.25 -3.10
CA THR A 113 14.63 -1.01 -2.69
C THR A 113 13.35 -0.20 -2.94
N PRO A 114 13.22 1.07 -2.52
CA PRO A 114 12.05 1.90 -2.83
C PRO A 114 11.73 1.96 -4.33
N SER A 115 12.72 2.27 -5.19
CA SER A 115 12.47 2.41 -6.62
C SER A 115 11.90 1.13 -7.24
N ASN A 116 12.46 -0.03 -6.88
CA ASN A 116 11.97 -1.32 -7.37
C ASN A 116 10.65 -1.75 -6.73
N TYR A 117 10.41 -1.40 -5.47
CA TYR A 117 9.16 -1.69 -4.76
C TYR A 117 7.98 -0.95 -5.39
N PHE A 118 8.07 0.37 -5.53
CA PHE A 118 6.95 1.19 -5.98
C PHE A 118 6.66 1.01 -7.48
N ILE A 119 7.69 0.84 -8.32
CA ILE A 119 7.46 0.54 -9.73
C ILE A 119 6.82 -0.84 -9.93
N ALA A 120 7.15 -1.83 -9.07
CA ALA A 120 6.46 -3.11 -9.08
C ALA A 120 4.97 -2.96 -8.74
N ALA A 121 4.64 -2.11 -7.76
CA ALA A 121 3.25 -1.80 -7.40
C ALA A 121 2.49 -1.10 -8.53
N LEU A 122 3.13 -0.17 -9.24
CA LEU A 122 2.52 0.48 -10.42
C LEU A 122 2.24 -0.53 -11.54
N HIS A 123 3.23 -1.37 -11.90
CA HIS A 123 3.04 -2.39 -12.92
C HIS A 123 1.96 -3.40 -12.51
N ALA A 124 1.91 -3.78 -11.24
CA ALA A 124 0.86 -4.66 -10.72
C ALA A 124 -0.53 -4.04 -10.90
N ALA A 125 -0.70 -2.79 -10.49
CA ALA A 125 -1.96 -2.06 -10.65
C ALA A 125 -2.43 -2.00 -12.12
N ARG A 126 -1.50 -1.83 -13.07
CA ARG A 126 -1.78 -1.82 -14.52
C ARG A 126 -2.01 -3.20 -15.13
N GLY A 127 -1.95 -4.27 -14.35
CA GLY A 127 -2.06 -5.65 -14.84
C GLY A 127 -0.82 -6.14 -15.60
N GLU A 128 0.32 -5.47 -15.45
CA GLU A 128 1.59 -5.82 -16.09
C GLU A 128 2.37 -6.82 -15.23
N ARG A 129 1.78 -8.01 -15.06
CA ARG A 129 2.25 -9.06 -14.13
C ARG A 129 3.75 -9.33 -14.23
N ASP A 130 4.28 -9.56 -15.43
CA ASP A 130 5.68 -9.95 -15.60
C ASP A 130 6.66 -8.85 -15.21
N LYS A 131 6.35 -7.59 -15.55
CA LYS A 131 7.16 -6.43 -15.12
C LYS A 131 7.10 -6.27 -13.60
N ALA A 132 5.90 -6.38 -13.02
CA ALA A 132 5.69 -6.28 -11.58
C ALA A 132 6.54 -7.32 -10.83
N LEU A 133 6.47 -8.59 -11.25
CA LEU A 133 7.24 -9.68 -10.65
C LEU A 133 8.75 -9.52 -10.84
N THR A 134 9.19 -8.94 -11.97
CA THR A 134 10.62 -8.66 -12.23
C THR A 134 11.18 -7.66 -11.21
N HIS A 135 10.48 -6.55 -11.00
CA HIS A 135 10.91 -5.53 -10.04
C HIS A 135 10.74 -5.99 -8.59
N LEU A 136 9.68 -6.73 -8.27
CA LEU A 136 9.50 -7.33 -6.94
C LEU A 136 10.67 -8.26 -6.58
N ARG A 137 11.04 -9.18 -7.47
CA ARG A 137 12.19 -10.08 -7.26
C ARG A 137 13.52 -9.33 -7.19
N ARG A 138 13.60 -8.13 -7.77
CA ARG A 138 14.78 -7.27 -7.61
C ARG A 138 14.79 -6.62 -6.23
N ALA A 139 13.68 -6.06 -5.76
CA ALA A 139 13.56 -5.52 -4.41
C ALA A 139 13.88 -6.58 -3.34
N ASP A 140 13.36 -7.80 -3.47
CA ASP A 140 13.64 -8.91 -2.54
C ASP A 140 15.12 -9.33 -2.52
N ARG A 141 15.81 -9.26 -3.66
CA ARG A 141 17.25 -9.53 -3.74
C ARG A 141 18.11 -8.42 -3.14
N ILE A 142 17.68 -7.17 -3.26
CA ILE A 142 18.39 -6.00 -2.71
C ILE A 142 18.29 -6.02 -1.18
N ASP A 143 17.08 -6.25 -0.65
CA ASP A 143 16.83 -6.20 0.79
C ASP A 143 15.99 -7.42 1.25
N PRO A 144 16.62 -8.61 1.35
CA PRO A 144 15.93 -9.85 1.74
C PRO A 144 15.49 -9.85 3.21
N ALA A 145 15.98 -8.91 4.03
CA ALA A 145 15.60 -8.75 5.43
C ALA A 145 14.47 -7.72 5.61
N SER A 146 14.00 -7.09 4.53
CA SER A 146 12.89 -6.16 4.61
C SER A 146 11.57 -6.88 4.81
N LEU A 147 10.97 -6.61 5.97
CA LEU A 147 9.62 -7.07 6.32
C LEU A 147 8.58 -6.49 5.35
N TRP A 148 8.75 -5.23 4.94
CA TRP A 148 7.87 -4.56 3.98
C TRP A 148 7.92 -5.20 2.60
N VAL A 149 9.12 -5.51 2.09
CA VAL A 149 9.27 -6.20 0.81
C VAL A 149 8.69 -7.61 0.89
N SER A 150 8.92 -8.33 1.99
CA SER A 150 8.39 -9.69 2.20
C SER A 150 6.84 -9.69 2.25
N ASN A 151 6.23 -8.72 2.95
CA ASN A 151 4.78 -8.59 3.02
C ASN A 151 4.16 -8.21 1.67
N PHE A 152 4.76 -7.25 0.96
CA PHE A 152 4.32 -6.86 -0.37
C PHE A 152 4.48 -7.99 -1.39
N ALA A 153 5.57 -8.75 -1.29
CA ALA A 153 5.75 -9.96 -2.11
C ALA A 153 4.65 -10.98 -1.84
N CYS A 154 4.34 -11.26 -0.57
CA CYS A 154 3.23 -12.13 -0.19
C CYS A 154 1.90 -11.66 -0.80
N GLU A 155 1.60 -10.37 -0.70
CA GLU A 155 0.38 -9.79 -1.25
C GLU A 155 0.32 -9.91 -2.77
N LEU A 156 1.40 -9.56 -3.46
CA LEU A 156 1.42 -9.55 -4.93
C LEU A 156 1.41 -10.96 -5.51
N TYR A 157 2.14 -11.89 -4.90
CA TYR A 157 2.06 -13.30 -5.26
C TYR A 157 0.65 -13.86 -5.06
N ARG A 158 -0.02 -13.50 -3.95
CA ARG A 158 -1.42 -13.85 -3.72
C ARG A 158 -2.33 -13.31 -4.81
N TYR A 159 -2.23 -12.04 -5.17
CA TYR A 159 -3.03 -11.43 -6.25
C TYR A 159 -2.84 -12.13 -7.61
N PHE A 160 -1.66 -12.68 -7.87
CA PHE A 160 -1.36 -13.41 -9.09
C PHE A 160 -1.53 -14.94 -8.99
N GLY A 161 -2.09 -15.45 -7.89
CA GLY A 161 -2.34 -16.88 -7.68
C GLY A 161 -1.09 -17.73 -7.43
N LEU A 162 0.06 -17.10 -7.14
CA LEU A 162 1.34 -17.75 -6.85
C LEU A 162 1.41 -18.09 -5.35
N TYR A 163 0.56 -19.00 -4.90
CA TYR A 163 0.35 -19.23 -3.46
C TYR A 163 1.57 -19.81 -2.73
N ASP A 164 2.35 -20.68 -3.36
CA ASP A 164 3.55 -21.25 -2.74
C ASP A 164 4.60 -20.16 -2.47
N GLU A 165 4.84 -19.28 -3.45
CA GLU A 165 5.72 -18.12 -3.28
C GLU A 165 5.16 -17.11 -2.27
N ALA A 166 3.84 -16.93 -2.25
CA ALA A 166 3.17 -16.07 -1.28
C ALA A 166 3.37 -16.56 0.16
N ILE A 167 3.17 -17.87 0.41
CA ILE A 167 3.42 -18.48 1.74
C ILE A 167 4.87 -18.27 2.15
N ALA A 168 5.83 -18.58 1.27
CA ALA A 168 7.25 -18.44 1.58
C ALA A 168 7.63 -16.99 1.93
N ALA A 169 7.08 -16.00 1.22
CA ALA A 169 7.32 -14.59 1.51
C ALA A 169 6.66 -14.14 2.83
N GLY A 170 5.41 -14.54 3.08
CA GLY A 170 4.69 -14.19 4.29
C GLY A 170 5.29 -14.83 5.56
N GLU A 171 5.69 -16.10 5.49
CA GLU A 171 6.37 -16.79 6.59
C GLU A 171 7.74 -16.18 6.88
N ARG A 172 8.49 -15.76 5.85
CA ARG A 172 9.76 -15.05 6.04
C ARG A 172 9.59 -13.77 6.85
N ALA A 173 8.56 -12.97 6.56
CA ALA A 173 8.27 -11.76 7.34
C ALA A 173 8.06 -12.07 8.83
N LEU A 174 7.27 -13.10 9.16
CA LEU A 174 7.03 -13.52 10.54
C LEU A 174 8.26 -14.16 11.21
N GLN A 175 9.14 -14.81 10.45
CA GLN A 175 10.40 -15.36 10.97
C GLN A 175 11.42 -14.26 11.29
N LEU A 176 11.50 -13.24 10.44
CA LEU A 176 12.38 -12.08 10.64
C LEU A 176 11.93 -11.24 11.83
N ASP A 177 10.63 -10.98 11.93
CA ASP A 177 10.04 -10.30 13.07
C ASP A 177 8.62 -10.82 13.33
N PRO A 178 8.42 -11.64 14.38
CA PRO A 178 7.10 -12.14 14.78
C PRO A 178 6.10 -11.02 15.13
N THR A 179 6.61 -9.82 15.43
CA THR A 179 5.82 -8.63 15.76
C THR A 179 5.49 -7.79 14.54
N PHE A 180 5.97 -8.14 13.34
CA PHE A 180 5.68 -7.38 12.12
C PHE A 180 4.18 -7.22 11.84
N ALA A 181 3.39 -8.24 12.16
CA ALA A 181 1.93 -8.21 12.03
C ALA A 181 1.27 -7.07 12.84
N HIS A 182 1.99 -6.43 13.76
CA HIS A 182 1.51 -5.29 14.54
C HIS A 182 1.58 -3.95 13.81
N TRP A 183 2.38 -3.85 12.74
CA TRP A 183 2.71 -2.59 12.07
C TRP A 183 2.00 -2.39 10.72
N GLY A 184 1.29 -3.41 10.24
CA GLY A 184 0.54 -3.37 8.99
C GLY A 184 -0.44 -4.53 8.87
N GLU A 185 -1.26 -4.52 7.82
CA GLU A 185 -2.17 -5.65 7.57
C GLU A 185 -1.35 -6.87 7.11
N PRO A 186 -1.38 -8.01 7.85
CA PRO A 186 -0.56 -9.16 7.51
C PRO A 186 -1.04 -9.83 6.23
N ALA A 187 -0.28 -9.73 5.14
CA ALA A 187 -0.62 -10.33 3.85
C ALA A 187 -0.76 -11.86 3.94
N LEU A 188 -0.01 -12.49 4.86
CA LEU A 188 -0.14 -13.93 5.14
C LEU A 188 -1.52 -14.29 5.71
N ALA A 189 -2.14 -13.42 6.50
CA ALA A 189 -3.49 -13.66 7.01
C ALA A 189 -4.52 -13.57 5.88
N ALA A 190 -4.35 -12.64 4.95
CA ALA A 190 -5.17 -12.56 3.74
C ALA A 190 -5.01 -13.82 2.86
N LEU A 191 -3.79 -14.34 2.73
CA LEU A 191 -3.52 -15.60 2.03
C LEU A 191 -4.18 -16.80 2.73
N TYR A 192 -4.05 -16.92 4.05
CA TYR A 192 -4.74 -17.97 4.81
C TYR A 192 -6.25 -17.91 4.67
N ARG A 193 -6.84 -16.71 4.68
CA ARG A 193 -8.26 -16.51 4.38
C ARG A 193 -8.62 -17.03 2.98
N GLU A 194 -7.79 -16.76 1.98
CA GLU A 194 -8.02 -17.20 0.59
C GLU A 194 -7.94 -18.73 0.45
N MET A 195 -7.05 -19.37 1.20
CA MET A 195 -6.92 -20.83 1.30
C MET A 195 -8.00 -21.50 2.18
N GLY A 196 -8.90 -20.74 2.79
CA GLY A 196 -9.92 -21.25 3.71
C GLY A 196 -9.42 -21.59 5.11
N ARG A 197 -8.16 -21.25 5.44
CA ARG A 197 -7.56 -21.38 6.78
C ARG A 197 -8.00 -20.21 7.67
N PHE A 198 -9.30 -20.13 7.94
CA PHE A 198 -9.91 -18.98 8.61
C PHE A 198 -9.39 -18.77 10.05
N ASP A 199 -9.18 -19.84 10.81
CA ASP A 199 -8.70 -19.74 12.19
C ASP A 199 -7.28 -19.15 12.27
N ASP A 200 -6.40 -19.55 11.34
CA ASP A 200 -5.04 -18.99 11.24
C ASP A 200 -5.06 -17.51 10.85
N ALA A 201 -5.93 -17.14 9.90
CA ALA A 201 -6.13 -15.74 9.51
C ALA A 201 -6.63 -14.90 10.70
N ILE A 202 -7.67 -15.37 11.40
CA ILE A 202 -8.23 -14.68 12.57
C ILE A 202 -7.17 -14.53 13.67
N ALA A 203 -6.36 -15.57 13.92
CA ALA A 203 -5.32 -15.51 14.94
C ALA A 203 -4.27 -14.42 14.64
N LEU A 204 -3.84 -14.30 13.37
CA LEU A 204 -2.91 -13.24 12.97
C LEU A 204 -3.53 -11.85 13.08
N TYR A 205 -4.77 -11.68 12.62
CA TYR A 205 -5.46 -10.39 12.72
C TYR A 205 -5.75 -9.96 14.17
N LYS A 206 -6.07 -10.90 15.07
CA LYS A 206 -6.24 -10.60 16.49
C LYS A 206 -4.92 -10.19 17.16
N LYS A 207 -3.81 -10.87 16.85
CA LYS A 207 -2.48 -10.44 17.32
C LYS A 207 -2.13 -9.03 16.85
N ALA A 208 -2.49 -8.67 15.61
CA ALA A 208 -2.33 -7.30 15.12
C ALA A 208 -3.18 -6.31 15.93
N GLN A 209 -4.46 -6.64 16.13
CA GLN A 209 -5.41 -5.83 16.90
C GLN A 209 -4.99 -5.59 18.35
N ASP A 210 -4.40 -6.58 19.02
CA ASP A 210 -3.92 -6.45 20.41
C ASP A 210 -2.87 -5.34 20.55
N PHE A 211 -2.14 -5.01 19.47
CA PHE A 211 -1.12 -3.97 19.46
C PHE A 211 -1.64 -2.62 18.96
N THR A 212 -2.47 -2.62 17.91
CA THR A 212 -3.03 -1.39 17.34
C THR A 212 -4.24 -0.86 18.13
N GLU A 213 -4.74 -1.65 19.07
CA GLU A 213 -6.00 -1.46 19.80
C GLU A 213 -7.23 -1.33 18.87
N ARG A 214 -7.09 -1.72 17.60
CA ARG A 214 -8.13 -1.57 16.58
C ARG A 214 -8.16 -2.77 15.64
N PRO A 215 -9.35 -3.31 15.33
CA PRO A 215 -9.45 -4.39 14.36
C PRO A 215 -9.08 -3.88 12.96
N GLY A 216 -8.27 -4.65 12.24
CA GLY A 216 -7.98 -4.38 10.82
C GLY A 216 -9.14 -4.79 9.91
N PHE A 217 -9.23 -4.18 8.72
CA PHE A 217 -10.23 -4.53 7.71
C PHE A 217 -10.20 -6.02 7.35
N GLY A 218 -8.99 -6.60 7.26
CA GLY A 218 -8.79 -8.02 7.03
C GLY A 218 -9.56 -8.97 7.95
N LEU A 219 -9.79 -8.60 9.22
CA LEU A 219 -10.60 -9.42 10.14
C LEU A 219 -12.08 -9.41 9.72
N ALA A 220 -12.62 -8.23 9.38
CA ALA A 220 -13.98 -8.09 8.88
C ALA A 220 -14.18 -8.83 7.55
N ILE A 221 -13.20 -8.73 6.63
CA ILE A 221 -13.18 -9.46 5.36
C ILE A 221 -13.18 -10.98 5.62
N THR A 222 -12.45 -11.44 6.63
CA THR A 222 -12.41 -12.86 7.02
C THR A 222 -13.78 -13.34 7.52
N TYR A 223 -14.43 -12.59 8.41
CA TYR A 223 -15.79 -12.93 8.85
C TYR A 223 -16.81 -12.89 7.71
N ALA A 224 -16.69 -11.95 6.77
CA ALA A 224 -17.54 -11.92 5.58
C ALA A 224 -17.37 -13.19 4.72
N ARG A 225 -16.12 -13.65 4.49
CA ARG A 225 -15.85 -14.92 3.78
C ARG A 225 -16.41 -16.15 4.49
N MET A 226 -16.53 -16.11 5.81
CA MET A 226 -17.14 -17.19 6.61
C MET A 226 -18.67 -17.13 6.65
N ASN A 227 -19.31 -16.21 5.91
CA ASN A 227 -20.75 -15.92 5.99
C ASN A 227 -21.21 -15.45 7.39
N ARG A 228 -20.31 -14.84 8.18
CA ARG A 228 -20.61 -14.29 9.52
C ARG A 228 -20.91 -12.80 9.41
N SER A 229 -21.99 -12.46 8.70
CA SER A 229 -22.30 -11.08 8.28
C SER A 229 -22.40 -10.08 9.44
N LYS A 230 -22.99 -10.50 10.57
CA LYS A 230 -23.11 -9.65 11.76
C LYS A 230 -21.73 -9.27 12.31
N GLU A 231 -20.85 -10.24 12.48
CA GLU A 231 -19.50 -10.02 13.00
C GLU A 231 -18.64 -9.24 12.01
N ALA A 232 -18.81 -9.47 10.71
CA ALA A 232 -18.14 -8.71 9.67
C ALA A 232 -18.48 -7.21 9.75
N LEU A 233 -19.77 -6.87 9.84
CA LEU A 233 -20.23 -5.48 9.93
C LEU A 233 -19.88 -4.83 11.27
N GLU A 234 -20.01 -5.54 12.38
CA GLU A 234 -19.57 -5.05 13.70
C GLU A 234 -18.07 -4.74 13.70
N THR A 235 -17.25 -5.67 13.20
CA THR A 235 -15.79 -5.50 13.09
C THR A 235 -15.44 -4.35 12.15
N LEU A 236 -16.10 -4.24 10.99
CA LEU A 236 -15.90 -3.13 10.06
C LEU A 236 -16.23 -1.79 10.71
N ASN A 237 -17.37 -1.69 11.39
CA ASN A 237 -17.80 -0.48 12.08
C ASN A 237 -16.79 -0.07 13.16
N THR A 238 -16.22 -1.02 13.91
CA THR A 238 -15.14 -0.75 14.85
C THR A 238 -13.83 -0.37 14.15
N ALA A 239 -13.50 -0.98 13.01
CA ALA A 239 -12.29 -0.68 12.26
C ALA A 239 -12.29 0.75 11.71
N VAL A 240 -13.45 1.23 11.24
CA VAL A 240 -13.61 2.62 10.77
C VAL A 240 -13.82 3.61 11.92
N ALA A 241 -14.27 3.15 13.09
CA ALA A 241 -14.47 4.00 14.25
C ALA A 241 -13.13 4.59 14.72
N GLY A 242 -13.03 5.92 14.73
CA GLY A 242 -11.84 6.62 15.18
C GLY A 242 -10.78 6.85 14.10
N TRP A 243 -11.07 6.52 12.84
CA TRP A 243 -10.34 7.13 11.73
C TRP A 243 -10.86 8.54 11.48
N GLY A 244 -9.95 9.48 11.19
CA GLY A 244 -10.31 10.86 10.81
C GLY A 244 -11.04 10.95 9.46
N TYR A 245 -11.07 9.86 8.71
CA TYR A 245 -11.82 9.67 7.46
C TYR A 245 -12.19 8.18 7.31
N ARG A 246 -13.19 7.83 6.50
CA ARG A 246 -13.57 6.42 6.28
C ARG A 246 -12.84 5.87 5.05
N PRO A 247 -11.89 4.92 5.17
CA PRO A 247 -11.22 4.31 4.01
C PRO A 247 -12.23 3.49 3.20
N GLY A 248 -12.67 4.06 2.08
CA GLY A 248 -13.71 3.44 1.25
C GLY A 248 -13.28 2.09 0.66
N ASP A 249 -12.00 1.92 0.33
CA ASP A 249 -11.45 0.69 -0.21
C ASP A 249 -11.58 -0.51 0.75
N GLY A 250 -11.19 -0.34 2.02
CA GLY A 250 -11.31 -1.38 3.05
C GLY A 250 -12.75 -1.82 3.32
N ALA A 251 -13.70 -0.86 3.33
CA ALA A 251 -15.12 -1.15 3.49
C ALA A 251 -15.71 -1.86 2.25
N ALA A 252 -15.28 -1.46 1.05
CA ALA A 252 -15.73 -2.07 -0.20
C ALA A 252 -15.40 -3.58 -0.25
N HIS A 253 -14.22 -4.01 0.20
CA HIS A 253 -13.88 -5.43 0.28
C HIS A 253 -14.92 -6.24 1.07
N VAL A 254 -15.35 -5.72 2.23
CA VAL A 254 -16.35 -6.38 3.09
C VAL A 254 -17.71 -6.42 2.38
N HIS A 255 -18.17 -5.31 1.82
CA HIS A 255 -19.47 -5.24 1.16
C HIS A 255 -19.56 -6.12 -0.09
N VAL A 256 -18.48 -6.26 -0.87
CA VAL A 256 -18.47 -7.22 -1.99
C VAL A 256 -18.73 -8.64 -1.49
N LEU A 257 -17.99 -9.07 -0.46
CA LEU A 257 -18.11 -10.43 0.06
C LEU A 257 -19.45 -10.73 0.74
N LEU A 258 -20.14 -9.70 1.23
CA LEU A 258 -21.50 -9.82 1.75
C LEU A 258 -22.58 -9.76 0.65
N GLY A 259 -22.21 -9.58 -0.61
CA GLY A 259 -23.14 -9.42 -1.74
C GLY A 259 -23.80 -8.03 -1.81
N ALA A 260 -23.37 -7.09 -0.97
CA ALA A 260 -23.86 -5.72 -0.93
C ALA A 260 -23.18 -4.85 -2.00
N HIS A 261 -23.32 -5.22 -3.27
CA HIS A 261 -22.55 -4.62 -4.37
C HIS A 261 -22.80 -3.10 -4.53
N ASP A 262 -24.02 -2.62 -4.26
CA ASP A 262 -24.32 -1.19 -4.31
C ASP A 262 -23.60 -0.40 -3.20
N ASP A 263 -23.47 -0.97 -2.01
CA ASP A 263 -22.67 -0.39 -0.92
C ASP A 263 -21.18 -0.41 -1.28
N ALA A 264 -20.68 -1.51 -1.85
CA ALA A 264 -19.30 -1.61 -2.29
C ALA A 264 -18.95 -0.56 -3.36
N ILE A 265 -19.84 -0.30 -4.33
CA ILE A 265 -19.63 0.75 -5.33
C ILE A 265 -19.60 2.14 -4.68
N ARG A 266 -20.52 2.44 -3.76
CA ARG A 266 -20.51 3.72 -3.03
C ARG A 266 -19.21 3.91 -2.23
N ASP A 267 -18.74 2.85 -1.59
CA ASP A 267 -17.48 2.88 -0.84
C ASP A 267 -16.27 3.11 -1.76
N LEU A 268 -16.23 2.49 -2.95
CA LEU A 268 -15.18 2.74 -3.94
C LEU A 268 -15.25 4.17 -4.51
N GLU A 269 -16.45 4.71 -4.73
CA GLU A 269 -16.63 6.11 -5.15
C GLU A 269 -16.12 7.08 -4.09
N LEU A 270 -16.40 6.81 -2.81
CA LEU A 270 -15.86 7.58 -1.69
C LEU A 270 -14.34 7.50 -1.63
N ALA A 271 -13.75 6.31 -1.82
CA ALA A 271 -12.31 6.16 -1.90
C ALA A 271 -11.71 7.00 -3.05
N CYS A 272 -12.39 7.06 -4.20
CA CYS A 272 -11.99 7.91 -5.33
C CYS A 272 -12.03 9.40 -4.98
N GLU A 273 -13.05 9.86 -4.26
CA GLU A 273 -13.14 11.23 -3.78
C GLU A 273 -12.00 11.56 -2.80
N GLN A 274 -11.65 10.61 -1.94
CA GLN A 274 -10.61 10.75 -0.94
C GLN A 274 -9.18 10.54 -1.47
N ARG A 275 -9.02 10.05 -2.71
CA ARG A 275 -7.73 9.66 -3.29
C ARG A 275 -6.99 8.60 -2.45
N SER A 276 -7.71 7.58 -1.99
CA SER A 276 -7.09 6.43 -1.29
C SER A 276 -6.04 5.76 -2.18
N SER A 277 -4.83 5.52 -1.65
CA SER A 277 -3.71 4.98 -2.43
C SER A 277 -3.92 3.52 -2.88
N SER A 278 -4.68 2.75 -2.11
CA SER A 278 -5.00 1.33 -2.35
C SER A 278 -6.01 1.11 -3.47
N LEU A 279 -6.70 2.16 -3.96
CA LEU A 279 -7.62 2.06 -5.10
C LEU A 279 -7.03 1.36 -6.31
N HIS A 280 -5.72 1.51 -6.54
CA HIS A 280 -5.07 0.93 -7.70
C HIS A 280 -4.87 -0.59 -7.61
N SER A 281 -5.08 -1.21 -6.44
CA SER A 281 -5.03 -2.67 -6.28
C SER A 281 -6.40 -3.34 -6.45
N VAL A 282 -7.52 -2.59 -6.38
CA VAL A 282 -8.88 -3.18 -6.37
C VAL A 282 -9.20 -3.96 -7.65
N GLY A 283 -8.57 -3.62 -8.78
CA GLY A 283 -8.76 -4.34 -10.04
C GLY A 283 -8.11 -5.73 -10.06
N ILE A 284 -6.98 -5.90 -9.35
CA ILE A 284 -6.26 -7.19 -9.23
C ILE A 284 -6.64 -7.98 -7.98
N ALA A 285 -7.22 -7.33 -6.96
CA ALA A 285 -7.60 -8.01 -5.73
C ALA A 285 -8.70 -9.09 -5.96
N PRO A 286 -8.49 -10.34 -5.48
CA PRO A 286 -9.43 -11.46 -5.64
C PRO A 286 -10.83 -11.19 -5.10
N GLU A 287 -10.94 -10.36 -4.05
CA GLU A 287 -12.21 -10.00 -3.42
C GLU A 287 -13.17 -9.30 -4.42
N PHE A 288 -12.65 -8.57 -5.40
CA PHE A 288 -13.45 -7.80 -6.36
C PHE A 288 -13.83 -8.55 -7.63
N VAL A 289 -13.51 -9.85 -7.74
CA VAL A 289 -13.85 -10.68 -8.92
C VAL A 289 -15.34 -10.59 -9.26
N GLN A 290 -16.22 -10.57 -8.26
CA GLN A 290 -17.68 -10.46 -8.43
C GLN A 290 -18.12 -9.12 -9.05
N LEU A 291 -17.35 -8.05 -8.88
CA LEU A 291 -17.65 -6.73 -9.46
C LEU A 291 -17.11 -6.55 -10.88
N ARG A 292 -16.28 -7.48 -11.41
CA ARG A 292 -15.68 -7.34 -12.76
C ARG A 292 -16.71 -7.25 -13.88
N SER A 293 -17.93 -7.76 -13.68
CA SER A 293 -19.05 -7.61 -14.62
C SER A 293 -19.85 -6.31 -14.44
N ASP A 294 -19.73 -5.62 -13.31
CA ASP A 294 -20.45 -4.36 -13.05
C ASP A 294 -19.83 -3.21 -13.86
N LYS A 295 -20.68 -2.49 -14.59
CA LYS A 295 -20.26 -1.36 -15.43
C LYS A 295 -19.71 -0.19 -14.59
N ARG A 296 -20.26 0.03 -13.39
CA ARG A 296 -19.82 1.09 -12.47
C ARG A 296 -18.41 0.81 -11.97
N PHE A 297 -18.11 -0.43 -11.61
CA PHE A 297 -16.77 -0.84 -11.21
C PHE A 297 -15.74 -0.63 -12.33
N ARG A 298 -16.07 -1.03 -13.56
CA ARG A 298 -15.21 -0.76 -14.72
C ARG A 298 -14.98 0.73 -14.95
N SER A 299 -16.04 1.54 -14.78
CA SER A 299 -15.94 3.00 -14.87
C SER A 299 -15.04 3.60 -13.80
N ILE A 300 -15.06 3.05 -12.57
CA ILE A 300 -14.16 3.46 -11.49
C ILE A 300 -12.70 3.15 -11.86
N LEU A 301 -12.41 1.94 -12.34
CA LEU A 301 -11.06 1.57 -12.79
C LEU A 301 -10.57 2.49 -13.91
N GLN A 302 -11.41 2.78 -14.91
CA GLN A 302 -11.07 3.71 -15.98
C GLN A 302 -10.83 5.13 -15.48
N LYS A 303 -11.64 5.59 -14.52
CA LYS A 303 -11.50 6.92 -13.89
C LYS A 303 -10.14 7.08 -13.22
N ILE A 304 -9.61 6.02 -12.61
CA ILE A 304 -8.29 6.01 -11.96
C ILE A 304 -7.14 5.59 -12.90
N GLY A 305 -7.35 5.65 -14.22
CA GLY A 305 -6.32 5.41 -15.22
C GLY A 305 -6.02 3.94 -15.51
N LEU A 306 -6.80 3.00 -14.97
CA LEU A 306 -6.62 1.56 -15.21
C LEU A 306 -7.42 1.06 -16.41
N GLU A 307 -6.87 0.07 -17.10
CA GLU A 307 -7.53 -0.63 -18.20
C GLU A 307 -8.18 -1.94 -17.70
N PRO A 308 -9.52 -2.01 -17.54
CA PRO A 308 -10.16 -3.14 -16.87
C PRO A 308 -9.83 -4.50 -17.50
N GLN A 309 -9.79 -4.57 -18.83
CA GLN A 309 -9.50 -5.83 -19.54
C GLN A 309 -8.10 -6.36 -19.22
N LYS A 310 -7.09 -5.47 -19.23
CA LYS A 310 -5.70 -5.79 -18.95
C LYS A 310 -5.52 -6.23 -17.49
N VAL A 311 -6.12 -5.48 -16.58
CA VAL A 311 -6.05 -5.75 -15.14
C VAL A 311 -6.73 -7.08 -14.77
N PHE A 312 -7.89 -7.38 -15.35
CA PHE A 312 -8.58 -8.65 -15.09
C PHE A 312 -7.83 -9.85 -15.67
N ALA A 313 -7.20 -9.71 -16.84
CA ALA A 313 -6.42 -10.77 -17.46
C ALA A 313 -5.17 -11.14 -16.64
N ALA A 314 -4.56 -10.17 -15.95
CA ALA A 314 -3.35 -10.39 -15.15
C ALA A 314 -3.53 -11.38 -13.98
N THR A 315 -4.78 -11.57 -13.56
CA THR A 315 -5.18 -12.40 -12.40
C THR A 315 -6.08 -13.56 -12.81
N ALA A 316 -6.21 -13.82 -14.11
CA ALA A 316 -6.86 -15.03 -14.59
C ALA A 316 -6.00 -16.26 -14.20
N PRO A 317 -6.64 -17.35 -13.75
CA PRO A 317 -5.94 -18.57 -13.35
C PRO A 317 -5.22 -19.27 -14.51
#